data_AF-A0A3A9BPP0-F1
#
_entry.id   AF-A0A3A9BPP0-F1
#
_cell.length_a   1.000
_cell.length_b   1.000
_cell.length_c   1.000
_cell.angle_alpha   90.00
_cell.angle_beta   90.00
_cell.angle_gamma   90.00
#
_symmetry.space_group_name_H-M   'P 1'
#
loop_
_entity.id
_entity.type
_entity.pdbx_description
1 polymer ?
#
loop_
_entity_poly.entity_id
_entity_poly.type
_entity_poly.pdbx_seq_one_letter_code
_entity_poly.pdbx_strand_id
1 'polypeptide(L)'
;MIERISFSDYLKSMVGQEKAKEILSMKQKEKENQTIIISGQNGITGKSTLKRLLRKHGYRVLEPFECIEIVLSQELQDPIPEFTRLVD
;
A
#
# COMPACT_ATOMS: atom_id res chain seq x y z
N MET A 1 34.30 1.78 3.81
CA MET A 1 33.41 1.77 2.62
C MET A 1 32.05 1.28 3.09
N ILE A 2 30.96 2.01 2.83
CA ILE A 2 29.61 1.51 3.12
C ILE A 2 29.15 0.71 1.92
N GLU A 3 28.92 -0.58 2.10
CA GLU A 3 28.36 -1.44 1.06
C GLU A 3 26.89 -1.08 0.81
N ARG A 4 26.52 -0.82 -0.44
CA ARG A 4 25.16 -0.43 -0.81
C ARG A 4 24.35 -1.67 -1.17
N ILE A 5 23.25 -1.89 -0.48
CA ILE A 5 22.27 -2.93 -0.82
C ILE A 5 21.31 -2.38 -1.89
N SER A 6 20.96 -3.18 -2.89
CA SER A 6 19.98 -2.79 -3.90
C SER A 6 18.56 -2.73 -3.31
N PHE A 7 17.68 -1.91 -3.88
CA PHE A 7 16.27 -1.87 -3.46
C PHE A 7 15.59 -3.25 -3.60
N SER A 8 15.91 -3.98 -4.68
CA SER A 8 15.36 -5.31 -4.91
C SER A 8 15.76 -6.29 -3.79
N ASP A 9 17.03 -6.27 -3.37
CA ASP A 9 17.52 -7.21 -2.36
C ASP A 9 17.00 -6.84 -0.97
N TYR A 10 16.93 -5.54 -0.65
CA TYR A 10 16.28 -5.06 0.56
C TYR A 10 14.82 -5.53 0.62
N LEU A 11 14.05 -5.32 -0.46
CA LEU A 11 12.64 -5.72 -0.50
C LEU A 11 12.49 -7.24 -0.31
N LYS A 12 13.30 -8.05 -1.00
CA LYS A 12 13.32 -9.52 -0.83
C LYS A 12 13.61 -9.92 0.62
N SER A 13 14.54 -9.24 1.30
CA SER A 13 14.84 -9.53 2.71
C SER A 13 13.69 -9.20 3.66
N MET A 14 12.86 -8.21 3.32
CA MET A 14 11.77 -7.73 4.18
C MET A 14 10.47 -8.53 4.01
N VAL A 15 10.13 -8.90 2.78
CA VAL A 15 8.81 -9.52 2.48
C VAL A 15 8.91 -10.92 1.87
N GLY A 16 10.13 -11.44 1.69
CA GLY A 16 10.37 -12.71 0.99
C GLY A 16 10.37 -12.57 -0.53
N GLN A 17 10.84 -13.62 -1.20
CA GLN A 17 11.07 -13.62 -2.66
C GLN A 17 9.78 -13.43 -3.47
N GLU A 18 8.74 -14.19 -3.15
CA GLU A 18 7.49 -14.18 -3.93
C GLU A 18 6.78 -12.82 -3.87
N LYS A 19 6.60 -12.26 -2.67
CA LYS A 19 5.96 -10.96 -2.52
C LYS A 19 6.82 -9.82 -3.10
N ALA A 20 8.14 -9.91 -2.98
CA ALA A 20 9.03 -8.95 -3.63
C ALA A 20 8.91 -9.01 -5.15
N LYS A 21 8.82 -10.22 -5.74
CA LYS A 21 8.63 -10.39 -7.19
C LYS A 21 7.31 -9.79 -7.66
N GLU A 22 6.22 -10.02 -6.94
CA GLU A 22 4.91 -9.39 -7.22
C GLU A 22 5.03 -7.86 -7.27
N ILE A 23 5.58 -7.24 -6.23
CA ILE A 23 5.75 -5.78 -6.14
C ILE A 23 6.70 -5.25 -7.23
N LEU A 24 7.83 -5.92 -7.48
CA LEU A 24 8.82 -5.49 -8.47
C LEU A 24 8.32 -5.66 -9.91
N SER A 25 7.36 -6.56 -10.14
CA SER A 25 6.75 -6.78 -11.45
C SER A 25 5.68 -5.74 -11.82
N MET A 26 5.22 -4.93 -10.86
CA MET A 26 4.22 -3.89 -11.10
C MET A 26 4.70 -2.86 -12.13
N LYS A 27 3.91 -2.68 -13.18
CA LYS A 27 4.06 -1.63 -14.20
C LYS A 27 3.65 -0.27 -13.62
N GLN A 28 4.09 0.80 -14.28
CA GLN A 28 3.81 2.17 -13.82
C GLN A 28 2.33 2.44 -13.54
N LYS A 29 1.44 2.03 -14.46
CA LYS A 29 -0.02 2.15 -14.29
C LYS A 29 -0.54 1.40 -13.04
N GLU A 30 0.04 0.26 -12.71
CA GLU A 30 -0.36 -0.50 -11.52
C GLU A 30 0.13 0.19 -10.25
N LYS A 31 1.35 0.76 -10.26
CA LYS A 31 1.89 1.53 -9.14
C LYS A 31 1.06 2.77 -8.80
N GLU A 32 0.45 3.38 -9.80
CA GLU A 32 -0.41 4.56 -9.65
C GLU A 32 -1.82 4.21 -9.15
N ASN A 33 -2.39 3.10 -9.65
CA ASN A 33 -3.79 2.74 -9.38
C ASN A 33 -3.98 1.79 -8.19
N GLN A 34 -2.96 1.02 -7.81
CA GLN A 34 -3.02 0.10 -6.68
C GLN A 34 -2.27 0.68 -5.47
N THR A 35 -2.88 0.54 -4.29
CA THR A 35 -2.26 0.96 -3.03
C THR A 35 -1.70 -0.24 -2.29
N ILE A 36 -0.43 -0.19 -1.91
CA ILE A 36 0.18 -1.15 -0.98
C ILE A 36 -0.12 -0.69 0.45
N ILE A 37 -0.74 -1.55 1.25
CA ILE A 37 -0.94 -1.31 2.68
C ILE A 37 0.12 -2.06 3.47
N ILE A 38 0.92 -1.36 4.27
CA ILE A 38 1.93 -1.95 5.15
C ILE A 38 1.39 -1.99 6.57
N SER A 39 1.09 -3.19 7.07
CA SER A 39 0.72 -3.44 8.45
C SER A 39 1.79 -4.31 9.15
N GLY A 40 1.68 -4.42 10.48
CA GLY A 40 2.58 -5.23 11.30
C GLY A 40 2.54 -4.79 12.75
N GLN A 41 3.23 -5.52 13.63
CA GLN A 41 3.25 -5.21 15.06
C GLN A 41 3.74 -3.79 15.35
N ASN A 42 3.27 -3.21 16.46
CA ASN A 42 3.77 -1.94 16.98
C ASN A 42 5.23 -2.10 17.41
N GLY A 43 6.08 -1.13 17.08
CA GLY A 43 7.52 -1.15 17.37
C GLY A 43 8.42 -0.99 16.14
N ILE A 44 9.72 -1.15 16.35
CA ILE A 44 10.77 -0.92 15.34
C ILE A 44 10.85 -2.14 14.40
N THR A 45 9.89 -2.27 13.49
CA THR A 45 9.81 -3.38 12.53
C THR A 45 10.21 -2.99 11.11
N GLY A 46 10.65 -1.75 10.89
CA GLY A 46 11.07 -1.25 9.58
C GLY A 46 9.94 -0.81 8.64
N LYS A 47 8.67 -0.81 9.07
CA LYS A 47 7.50 -0.39 8.25
C LYS A 47 7.68 0.98 7.62
N SER A 48 8.04 1.99 8.40
CA SER A 48 8.20 3.36 7.90
C SER A 48 9.38 3.50 6.93
N THR A 49 10.46 2.73 7.14
CA THR A 49 11.60 2.67 6.19
C THR A 49 11.18 2.04 4.88
N LEU A 50 10.49 0.89 4.92
CA LEU A 50 9.98 0.21 3.73
C LEU A 50 8.98 1.10 2.97
N LYS A 51 8.04 1.76 3.67
CA LYS A 51 7.12 2.74 3.09
C LYS A 51 7.86 3.83 2.32
N ARG A 52 8.88 4.43 2.95
CA ARG A 52 9.66 5.52 2.32
C ARG A 52 10.40 5.04 1.07
N LEU A 53 11.00 3.85 1.12
CA LEU A 53 11.69 3.27 -0.02
C LEU A 53 10.72 2.97 -1.17
N LEU A 54 9.59 2.31 -0.90
CA LEU A 54 8.57 2.04 -1.91
C LEU A 54 8.04 3.35 -2.54
N ARG A 55 7.70 4.37 -1.73
CA ARG A 55 7.28 5.68 -2.26
C ARG A 55 8.35 6.30 -3.17
N LYS A 56 9.63 6.21 -2.81
CA LYS A 56 10.75 6.67 -3.65
C LYS A 56 10.84 5.94 -5.00
N HIS A 57 10.37 4.70 -5.07
CA HIS A 57 10.31 3.90 -6.30
C HIS A 57 8.96 3.96 -7.04
N GLY A 58 8.12 4.95 -6.70
CA GLY A 58 6.89 5.29 -7.43
C GLY A 58 5.65 4.54 -6.98
N TYR A 59 5.72 3.75 -5.89
CA TYR A 59 4.58 3.00 -5.40
C TYR A 59 3.68 3.87 -4.49
N ARG A 60 2.36 3.77 -4.65
CA ARG A 60 1.40 4.30 -3.69
C ARG A 60 1.35 3.39 -2.47
N VAL A 61 1.75 3.90 -1.30
CA VAL A 61 1.86 3.11 -0.07
C VAL A 61 1.27 3.84 1.12
N LEU A 62 0.49 3.13 1.93
CA LEU A 62 -0.12 3.63 3.17
C LEU A 62 0.17 2.67 4.34
N GLU A 63 0.23 3.22 5.55
CA GLU A 63 0.07 2.46 6.79
C GLU A 63 -1.38 2.60 7.29
N PRO A 64 -1.94 1.60 8.01
CA PRO A 64 -3.35 1.62 8.43
C PRO A 64 -3.76 2.90 9.18
N PHE A 65 -2.89 3.43 10.05
CA PHE A 65 -3.18 4.65 10.82
C PHE A 65 -3.23 5.93 9.96
N GLU A 66 -2.74 5.89 8.71
CA GLU A 66 -2.85 7.00 7.75
C GLU A 66 -4.21 7.02 7.05
N CYS A 67 -5.07 6.04 7.32
CA CYS A 67 -6.36 5.85 6.67
C CYS A 67 -7.50 5.94 7.68
N ILE A 68 -8.66 6.42 7.22
CA ILE A 68 -9.93 6.22 7.91
C ILE A 68 -10.63 5.07 7.19
N GLU A 69 -10.85 3.96 7.89
CA GLU A 69 -11.59 2.82 7.36
C GLU A 69 -13.09 3.02 7.63
N ILE A 70 -13.91 2.90 6.58
CA ILE A 70 -15.38 2.93 6.69
C ILE A 70 -15.89 1.56 6.23
N VAL A 71 -16.60 0.87 7.12
CA VAL A 71 -17.23 -0.42 6.84
C VAL A 71 -18.75 -0.22 6.83
N LEU A 72 -19.38 -0.50 5.69
CA LEU A 72 -20.84 -0.48 5.55
C LEU A 72 -21.39 -1.89 5.75
N SER A 73 -21.83 -2.17 6.98
CA SER A 73 -22.30 -3.51 7.37
C SER A 73 -23.81 -3.71 7.21
N GLN A 74 -24.54 -2.66 6.87
CA GLN A 74 -25.99 -2.68 6.73
C GLN A 74 -26.38 -2.77 5.25
N GLU A 75 -27.39 -3.59 4.95
CA GLU A 75 -27.96 -3.68 3.62
C GLU A 75 -28.69 -2.38 3.25
N LEU A 76 -28.42 -1.87 2.05
CA LEU A 76 -29.04 -0.66 1.53
C LEU A 76 -30.53 -0.93 1.24
N GLN A 77 -31.42 -0.42 2.10
CA GLN A 77 -32.86 -0.69 2.01
C GLN A 77 -33.54 0.02 0.83
N ASP A 78 -33.22 1.31 0.62
CA ASP A 78 -33.86 2.15 -0.39
C ASP A 78 -32.83 2.75 -1.35
N PRO A 79 -32.38 1.99 -2.38
CA PRO A 79 -31.41 2.48 -3.33
C PRO A 79 -31.99 3.62 -4.18
N ILE A 80 -31.40 4.80 -4.09
CA ILE A 80 -31.74 5.95 -4.93
C ILE A 80 -30.83 5.95 -6.17
N PRO A 81 -31.38 5.86 -7.40
CA PRO A 81 -30.59 5.94 -8.62
C PRO A 81 -29.84 7.27 -8.71
N GLU A 82 -28.59 7.21 -9.17
CA GLU A 82 -27.72 8.39 -9.33
C GLU A 82 -27.60 9.28 -8.08
N PHE A 83 -27.62 8.69 -6.86
CA PHE A 83 -27.54 9.42 -5.59
C PHE A 83 -26.35 10.40 -5.52
N THR A 84 -25.26 10.12 -6.24
CA THR A 84 -24.11 11.03 -6.36
C THR A 84 -24.41 12.38 -7.02
N ARG A 85 -25.53 12.54 -7.73
CA ARG A 85 -25.99 13.85 -8.24
C ARG A 85 -26.74 14.67 -7.19
N LEU A 86 -27.12 14.06 -6.08
CA LEU A 86 -27.91 14.68 -5.02
C LEU A 86 -27.07 15.07 -3.79
N VAL A 87 -25.78 14.73 -3.81
CA VAL A 87 -24.83 14.97 -2.71
C VAL A 87 -23.59 15.63 -3.30
N ASP A 88 -23.13 16.72 -2.67
CA ASP A 88 -21.96 17.52 -3.08
C ASP A 88 -20.61 16.78 -2.95
#